data_AF-A0A5C7R4W9-F1
#
_entry.id   AF-A0A5C7R4W9-F1
#
_cell.length_a   1.000
_cell.length_b   1.000
_cell.length_c   1.000
_cell.angle_alpha   90.00
_cell.angle_beta   90.00
_cell.angle_gamma   90.00
#
_symmetry.space_group_name_H-M   'P 1'
#
loop_
_entity.id
_entity.type
_entity.pdbx_description
1 polymer ?
#
loop_
_entity_poly.entity_id
_entity_poly.type
_entity_poly.pdbx_seq_one_letter_code
_entity_poly.pdbx_strand_id
1 'polypeptide(L)'
;MMHEKELTAVKDKFLPLEELKNNQNEIISVLEKSKDEVISFEHAYLRNCIDKTKKCAEYFKWSYYPLSNKTERSNTFFCKNHHLCLICAQRRNVIKSNEWSNKINALLKVNKLLQVSHLILTIKNKKNIDEAYEVLIKYKGKITKIARSKKYEFNKILGYVGSIEFTKSENGWHGHIHMILLHTENLNSLKLHREWGKISDAAHYIELIDTKSSENQLTYIKNLCKYVSKPSQFSAQKNNIHELNLKIEFFIMCRKKHARLLFSGGLLRGLDKEPNYEKIDLATPRYEGIAIFKNKKYQYRQLAA
;
A
#
# COMPACT_ATOMS: atom_id res chain seq x y z
N MET A 1 21.96 -31.25 1.73
CA MET A 1 20.61 -31.19 2.35
C MET A 1 20.60 -30.03 3.33
N MET A 2 19.57 -29.18 3.30
CA MET A 2 19.52 -27.95 4.10
C MET A 2 19.28 -28.27 5.59
N HIS A 3 19.94 -27.56 6.51
CA HIS A 3 19.77 -27.77 7.94
C HIS A 3 18.39 -27.27 8.43
N GLU A 4 17.89 -27.87 9.52
CA GLU A 4 16.57 -27.55 10.08
C GLU A 4 16.43 -26.06 10.45
N LYS A 5 17.49 -25.44 11.01
CA LYS A 5 17.53 -24.01 11.34
C LYS A 5 17.34 -23.11 10.11
N GLU A 6 17.94 -23.50 8.98
CA GLU A 6 17.84 -22.76 7.71
C GLU A 6 16.41 -22.90 7.12
N LEU A 7 15.81 -24.08 7.23
CA LEU A 7 14.41 -24.31 6.82
C LEU A 7 13.42 -23.50 7.66
N THR A 8 13.65 -23.38 8.97
CA THR A 8 12.84 -22.55 9.86
C THR A 8 12.93 -21.07 9.49
N ALA A 9 14.15 -20.56 9.23
CA ALA A 9 14.34 -19.17 8.80
C ALA A 9 13.61 -18.85 7.47
N VAL A 10 13.53 -19.83 6.56
CA VAL A 10 12.70 -19.73 5.36
C VAL A 10 11.22 -19.66 5.74
N LYS A 11 10.72 -20.61 6.53
CA LYS A 11 9.30 -20.68 6.96
C LYS A 11 8.81 -19.40 7.62
N ASP A 12 9.58 -18.81 8.54
CA ASP A 12 9.19 -17.60 9.27
C ASP A 12 8.96 -16.39 8.35
N LYS A 13 9.76 -16.27 7.28
CA LYS A 13 9.58 -15.21 6.27
C LYS A 13 8.31 -15.39 5.43
N PHE A 14 7.80 -16.61 5.31
CA PHE A 14 6.61 -16.95 4.52
C PHE A 14 5.33 -17.14 5.36
N LEU A 15 5.42 -17.31 6.69
CA LEU A 15 4.27 -17.47 7.59
C LEU A 15 3.21 -16.36 7.43
N PRO A 16 3.57 -15.06 7.29
CA PRO A 16 2.57 -14.01 7.06
C PRO A 16 1.81 -14.16 5.73
N LEU A 17 2.38 -14.85 4.74
CA LEU A 17 1.72 -15.11 3.46
C LEU A 17 0.72 -16.27 3.53
N GLU A 18 0.88 -17.19 4.48
CA GLU A 18 -0.06 -18.29 4.72
C GLU A 18 -1.40 -17.76 5.23
N GLU A 19 -1.36 -16.92 6.25
CA GLU A 19 -2.55 -16.28 6.81
C GLU A 19 -3.27 -15.43 5.76
N LEU A 20 -2.52 -14.61 5.02
CA LEU A 20 -3.08 -13.80 3.94
C LEU A 20 -3.70 -14.64 2.82
N LYS A 21 -3.12 -15.80 2.51
CA LYS A 21 -3.65 -16.71 1.49
C LYS A 21 -4.92 -17.40 1.96
N ASN A 22 -4.96 -17.83 3.22
CA ASN A 22 -6.15 -18.38 3.86
C ASN A 22 -7.31 -17.36 3.86
N ASN A 23 -7.06 -16.14 4.35
CA ASN A 23 -8.05 -15.06 4.37
C ASN A 23 -8.52 -14.71 2.94
N GLN A 24 -7.60 -14.72 1.96
CA GLN A 24 -7.97 -14.49 0.56
C GLN A 24 -8.88 -15.57 0.00
N ASN A 25 -8.57 -16.86 0.26
CA ASN A 25 -9.38 -17.97 -0.23
C ASN A 25 -10.78 -17.98 0.41
N GLU A 26 -10.88 -17.57 1.69
CA GLU A 26 -12.15 -17.41 2.39
C GLU A 26 -13.01 -16.31 1.74
N ILE A 27 -12.44 -15.12 1.50
CA ILE A 27 -13.12 -14.03 0.79
C ILE A 27 -13.61 -14.48 -0.60
N ILE A 28 -12.79 -15.23 -1.33
CA ILE A 28 -13.18 -15.76 -2.65
C ILE A 28 -14.33 -16.76 -2.52
N SER A 29 -14.31 -17.65 -1.53
CA SER A 29 -15.40 -18.60 -1.33
C SER A 29 -16.72 -17.88 -1.03
N VAL A 30 -16.69 -16.81 -0.23
CA VAL A 30 -17.87 -15.96 0.01
C VAL A 30 -18.31 -15.28 -1.29
N LEU A 31 -17.38 -14.69 -2.06
CA LEU A 31 -17.68 -14.11 -3.37
C LEU A 31 -18.40 -15.07 -4.32
N GLU A 32 -17.95 -16.31 -4.37
CA GLU A 32 -18.53 -17.32 -5.27
C GLU A 32 -19.91 -17.80 -4.81
N LYS A 33 -20.12 -17.92 -3.49
CA LYS A 33 -21.41 -18.28 -2.91
C LYS A 33 -22.44 -17.17 -3.07
N SER A 34 -22.02 -15.91 -2.96
CA SER A 34 -22.87 -14.73 -3.06
C SER A 34 -22.89 -14.12 -4.46
N LYS A 35 -22.48 -14.87 -5.49
CA LYS A 35 -22.33 -14.36 -6.87
C LYS A 35 -23.60 -13.69 -7.41
N ASP A 36 -24.77 -14.14 -6.99
CA ASP A 36 -26.08 -13.66 -7.45
C ASP A 36 -26.51 -12.39 -6.70
N GLU A 37 -25.89 -12.08 -5.56
CA GLU A 37 -26.11 -10.88 -4.74
C GLU A 37 -25.01 -9.82 -4.94
N VAL A 38 -23.91 -10.19 -5.61
CA VAL A 38 -22.78 -9.31 -5.87
C VAL A 38 -23.04 -8.53 -7.14
N ILE A 39 -23.17 -7.20 -6.98
CA ILE A 39 -23.39 -6.27 -8.11
C ILE A 39 -22.33 -6.52 -9.18
N SER A 40 -22.76 -6.71 -10.42
CA SER A 40 -21.90 -6.85 -11.61
C SER A 40 -20.92 -8.03 -11.60
N PHE A 41 -21.19 -9.10 -10.83
CA PHE A 41 -20.42 -10.35 -10.88
C PHE A 41 -20.39 -10.99 -12.28
N GLU A 42 -21.45 -10.80 -13.07
CA GLU A 42 -21.53 -11.30 -14.44
C GLU A 42 -20.49 -10.70 -15.39
N HIS A 43 -19.89 -9.56 -15.04
CA HIS A 43 -18.89 -8.90 -15.85
C HIS A 43 -17.66 -9.81 -16.02
N ALA A 44 -17.46 -10.35 -17.23
CA ALA A 44 -16.45 -11.38 -17.53
C ALA A 44 -15.03 -11.02 -17.04
N TYR A 45 -14.71 -9.71 -17.04
CA TYR A 45 -13.45 -9.20 -16.50
C TYR A 45 -13.28 -9.43 -14.99
N LEU A 46 -14.32 -9.19 -14.18
CA LEU A 46 -14.26 -9.40 -12.73
C LEU A 46 -14.02 -10.89 -12.43
N ARG A 47 -14.72 -11.79 -13.14
CA ARG A 47 -14.50 -13.25 -13.06
C ARG A 47 -13.06 -13.64 -13.36
N ASN A 48 -12.49 -13.15 -14.46
CA ASN A 48 -11.07 -13.38 -14.80
C ASN A 48 -10.11 -12.85 -13.70
N CYS A 49 -10.39 -11.67 -13.15
CA CYS A 49 -9.61 -11.13 -12.04
C CYS A 49 -9.70 -11.99 -10.77
N ILE A 50 -10.87 -12.55 -10.46
CA ILE A 50 -11.08 -13.47 -9.33
C ILE A 50 -10.31 -14.77 -9.57
N ASP A 51 -10.38 -15.37 -10.76
CA ASP A 51 -9.67 -16.62 -11.08
C ASP A 51 -8.15 -16.46 -11.02
N LYS A 52 -7.62 -15.33 -11.50
CA LYS A 52 -6.20 -14.99 -11.30
C LYS A 52 -5.87 -14.82 -9.82
N THR A 53 -6.79 -14.26 -9.03
CA THR A 53 -6.58 -14.09 -7.58
C THR A 53 -6.51 -15.43 -6.86
N LYS A 54 -7.34 -16.42 -7.23
CA LYS A 54 -7.26 -17.80 -6.72
C LYS A 54 -5.88 -18.40 -6.93
N LYS A 55 -5.33 -18.26 -8.14
CA LYS A 55 -4.00 -18.80 -8.49
C LYS A 55 -2.82 -18.04 -7.87
N CYS A 56 -3.07 -16.83 -7.35
CA CYS A 56 -2.02 -15.97 -6.82
C CYS A 56 -1.34 -16.61 -5.60
N ALA A 57 -0.01 -16.75 -5.66
CA ALA A 57 0.82 -17.37 -4.63
C ALA A 57 0.39 -18.81 -4.24
N GLU A 58 -0.15 -19.60 -5.17
CA GLU A 58 -0.36 -21.05 -4.93
C GLU A 58 0.95 -21.82 -4.74
N TYR A 59 2.04 -21.32 -5.31
CA TYR A 59 3.38 -21.82 -5.05
C TYR A 59 4.38 -20.67 -5.04
N PHE A 60 5.52 -20.87 -4.41
CA PHE A 60 6.68 -20.00 -4.58
C PHE A 60 7.98 -20.80 -4.59
N LYS A 61 8.81 -20.54 -5.59
CA LYS A 61 10.22 -20.97 -5.61
C LYS A 61 11.04 -19.95 -4.83
N TRP A 62 11.91 -20.45 -3.98
CA TRP A 62 12.80 -19.66 -3.15
C TRP A 62 14.25 -20.10 -3.32
N SER A 63 15.16 -19.18 -3.04
CA SER A 63 16.60 -19.38 -3.01
C SER A 63 17.11 -18.80 -1.69
N TYR A 64 17.80 -19.62 -0.89
CA TYR A 64 18.39 -19.21 0.37
C TYR A 64 19.92 -19.15 0.24
N TYR A 65 20.50 -18.04 0.65
CA TYR A 65 21.94 -17.75 0.63
C TYR A 65 22.44 -17.71 2.08
N PRO A 66 23.03 -18.81 2.60
CA PRO A 66 23.38 -18.93 4.02
C PRO A 66 24.36 -17.85 4.49
N LEU A 67 25.38 -17.53 3.68
CA LEU A 67 26.42 -16.56 4.04
C LEU A 67 25.88 -15.14 4.25
N SER A 68 24.83 -14.76 3.53
CA SER A 68 24.18 -13.46 3.71
C SER A 68 22.89 -13.54 4.53
N ASN A 69 22.47 -14.74 4.94
CA ASN A 69 21.18 -15.04 5.54
C ASN A 69 19.98 -14.46 4.75
N LYS A 70 20.13 -14.35 3.42
CA LYS A 70 19.11 -13.80 2.52
C LYS A 70 18.27 -14.92 1.94
N THR A 71 16.96 -14.71 1.91
CA THR A 71 16.02 -15.60 1.23
C THR A 71 15.34 -14.78 0.15
N GLU A 72 15.54 -15.18 -1.08
CA GLU A 72 14.94 -14.55 -2.25
C GLU A 72 13.85 -15.44 -2.82
N ARG A 73 12.86 -14.80 -3.42
CA ARG A 73 11.80 -15.49 -4.14
C ARG A 73 12.11 -15.44 -5.63
N SER A 74 12.41 -16.58 -6.22
CA SER A 74 12.90 -16.68 -7.60
C SER A 74 11.77 -16.86 -8.63
N ASN A 75 10.69 -17.58 -8.29
CA ASN A 75 9.58 -17.78 -9.23
C ASN A 75 8.23 -17.95 -8.54
N THR A 76 7.26 -17.09 -8.83
CA THR A 76 5.91 -17.14 -8.24
C THR A 76 4.93 -16.38 -9.12
N PHE A 77 3.75 -16.98 -9.35
CA PHE A 77 2.66 -16.28 -10.00
C PHE A 77 1.99 -15.27 -9.04
N PHE A 78 2.00 -13.99 -9.44
CA PHE A 78 1.21 -12.93 -8.81
C PHE A 78 0.20 -12.38 -9.80
N CYS A 79 -1.07 -12.30 -9.40
CA CYS A 79 -2.14 -11.74 -10.24
C CYS A 79 -1.99 -10.23 -10.47
N LYS A 80 -1.20 -9.53 -9.64
CA LYS A 80 -0.98 -8.08 -9.64
C LYS A 80 -2.25 -7.23 -9.40
N ASN A 81 -3.37 -7.87 -9.05
CA ASN A 81 -4.65 -7.22 -8.75
C ASN A 81 -4.72 -6.73 -7.30
N HIS A 82 -3.90 -5.75 -6.93
CA HIS A 82 -3.78 -5.27 -5.55
C HIS A 82 -5.07 -4.69 -4.92
N HIS A 83 -6.10 -4.38 -5.72
CA HIS A 83 -7.41 -3.96 -5.19
C HIS A 83 -8.28 -5.14 -4.71
N LEU A 84 -8.11 -6.33 -5.29
CA LEU A 84 -8.90 -7.53 -4.95
C LEU A 84 -8.09 -8.54 -4.13
N CYS A 85 -6.81 -8.72 -4.49
CA CYS A 85 -5.90 -9.71 -3.96
C CYS A 85 -5.13 -9.20 -2.74
N LEU A 86 -5.36 -9.82 -1.56
CA LEU A 86 -4.68 -9.48 -0.31
C LEU A 86 -3.16 -9.69 -0.40
N ILE A 87 -2.72 -10.75 -1.09
CA ILE A 87 -1.29 -11.03 -1.29
C ILE A 87 -0.63 -9.93 -2.11
N CYS A 88 -1.24 -9.52 -3.22
CA CYS A 88 -0.68 -8.46 -4.07
C CYS A 88 -0.78 -7.09 -3.41
N ALA A 89 -1.82 -6.82 -2.61
CA ALA A 89 -1.92 -5.62 -1.79
C ALA A 89 -0.76 -5.53 -0.80
N GLN A 90 -0.52 -6.60 -0.03
CA GLN A 90 0.57 -6.63 0.94
C GLN A 90 1.94 -6.55 0.27
N ARG A 91 2.16 -7.30 -0.83
CA ARG A 91 3.40 -7.24 -1.60
C ARG A 91 3.69 -5.81 -2.10
N ARG A 92 2.68 -5.16 -2.68
CA ARG A 92 2.80 -3.77 -3.15
C ARG A 92 3.12 -2.83 -1.98
N ASN A 93 2.43 -3.01 -0.85
CA ASN A 93 2.65 -2.21 0.34
C ASN A 93 4.08 -2.33 0.87
N VAL A 94 4.62 -3.55 1.02
CA VAL A 94 6.00 -3.75 1.50
C VAL A 94 7.02 -3.14 0.54
N ILE A 95 6.88 -3.38 -0.76
CA ILE A 95 7.80 -2.82 -1.78
C ILE A 95 7.76 -1.29 -1.73
N LYS A 96 6.58 -0.68 -1.78
CA LYS A 96 6.42 0.77 -1.79
C LYS A 96 6.82 1.41 -0.47
N SER A 97 6.54 0.76 0.65
CA SER A 97 6.96 1.27 1.96
C SER A 97 8.47 1.32 2.08
N ASN A 98 9.17 0.25 1.68
CA ASN A 98 10.63 0.22 1.69
C ASN A 98 11.23 1.23 0.71
N GLU A 99 10.68 1.33 -0.50
CA GLU A 99 11.11 2.32 -1.50
C GLU A 99 11.03 3.74 -0.93
N TRP A 100 9.88 4.14 -0.40
CA TRP A 100 9.69 5.50 0.12
C TRP A 100 10.47 5.75 1.41
N SER A 101 10.54 4.80 2.33
CA SER A 101 11.34 4.95 3.55
C SER A 101 12.81 5.14 3.23
N ASN A 102 13.35 4.41 2.24
CA ASN A 102 14.74 4.54 1.81
C ASN A 102 15.00 5.90 1.17
N LYS A 103 14.10 6.36 0.29
CA LYS A 103 14.21 7.69 -0.35
C LYS A 103 14.18 8.82 0.69
N ILE A 104 13.24 8.77 1.63
CA ILE A 104 13.11 9.75 2.72
C ILE A 104 14.36 9.74 3.61
N ASN A 105 14.80 8.56 4.08
CA ASN A 105 16.00 8.44 4.91
C ASN A 105 17.23 9.01 4.20
N ALA A 106 17.39 8.73 2.91
CA ALA A 106 18.51 9.24 2.15
C ALA A 106 18.45 10.77 1.93
N LEU A 107 17.27 11.40 1.95
CA LEU A 107 17.14 12.86 1.95
C LEU A 107 17.46 13.46 3.33
N LEU A 108 16.98 12.85 4.42
CA LEU A 108 17.28 13.27 5.79
C LEU A 108 18.79 13.18 6.13
N LYS A 109 19.51 12.25 5.50
CA LYS A 109 20.98 12.16 5.63
C LYS A 109 21.69 13.36 4.98
N VAL A 110 21.20 13.82 3.83
CA VAL A 110 21.80 14.92 3.06
C VAL A 110 21.43 16.28 3.65
N ASN A 111 20.18 16.46 4.10
CA ASN A 111 19.72 17.70 4.70
C ASN A 111 19.15 17.45 6.09
N LYS A 112 19.92 17.81 7.12
CA LYS A 112 19.54 17.64 8.54
C LYS A 112 18.46 18.60 9.02
N LEU A 113 18.22 19.70 8.29
CA LEU A 113 17.11 20.62 8.58
C LEU A 113 15.77 20.09 8.08
N LEU A 114 15.79 19.07 7.21
CA LEU A 114 14.59 18.47 6.68
C LEU A 114 13.85 17.70 7.77
N GLN A 115 12.55 17.94 7.84
CA GLN A 115 11.63 17.32 8.76
C GLN A 115 10.61 16.48 7.99
N VAL A 116 9.99 15.53 8.70
CA VAL A 116 8.93 14.68 8.15
C VAL A 116 7.69 14.87 8.98
N SER A 117 6.54 15.02 8.33
CA SER A 117 5.23 15.00 8.99
C SER A 117 4.24 14.14 8.21
N HIS A 118 3.25 13.59 8.91
CA HIS A 118 2.10 12.93 8.30
C HIS A 118 0.93 13.91 8.28
N LEU A 119 0.39 14.14 7.10
CA LEU A 119 -0.79 14.94 6.86
C LEU A 119 -1.93 14.04 6.39
N ILE A 120 -3.08 14.12 7.07
CA ILE A 120 -4.34 13.49 6.65
C ILE A 120 -5.31 14.59 6.26
N LEU A 121 -5.80 14.54 5.02
CA LEU A 121 -6.85 15.43 4.54
C LEU A 121 -8.11 14.62 4.25
N THR A 122 -9.21 15.03 4.83
CA THR A 122 -10.48 14.33 4.68
C THR A 122 -11.43 15.11 3.78
N ILE A 123 -12.34 14.43 3.08
CA ILE A 123 -13.45 15.06 2.32
C ILE A 123 -14.82 14.66 2.89
N LYS A 124 -15.88 15.32 2.41
CA LYS A 124 -17.24 15.13 2.93
C LYS A 124 -17.71 13.82 2.39
N ASN A 125 -18.45 13.11 3.22
CA ASN A 125 -19.08 11.90 2.77
C ASN A 125 -19.90 12.20 1.52
N LYS A 126 -19.67 11.39 0.50
CA LYS A 126 -20.43 11.44 -0.74
C LYS A 126 -21.33 10.23 -0.83
N LYS A 127 -22.47 10.37 -1.49
CA LYS A 127 -23.38 9.24 -1.63
C LYS A 127 -22.73 8.11 -2.44
N ASN A 128 -21.98 8.49 -3.47
CA ASN A 128 -21.40 7.59 -4.47
C ASN A 128 -19.86 7.66 -4.47
N ILE A 129 -19.20 6.54 -4.72
CA ILE A 129 -17.72 6.49 -4.72
C ILE A 129 -17.12 7.26 -5.91
N ASP A 130 -17.80 7.26 -7.05
CA ASP A 130 -17.40 8.03 -8.24
C ASP A 130 -17.32 9.54 -7.90
N GLU A 131 -18.33 10.05 -7.18
CA GLU A 131 -18.36 11.45 -6.73
C GLU A 131 -17.25 11.73 -5.71
N ALA A 132 -17.07 10.84 -4.73
CA ALA A 132 -16.00 10.96 -3.74
C ALA A 132 -14.63 11.05 -4.41
N TYR A 133 -14.38 10.20 -5.40
CA TYR A 133 -13.13 10.17 -6.14
C TYR A 133 -12.92 11.44 -6.96
N GLU A 134 -13.92 11.90 -7.71
CA GLU A 134 -13.82 13.10 -8.55
C GLU A 134 -13.54 14.35 -7.71
N VAL A 135 -14.26 14.51 -6.60
CA VAL A 135 -14.08 15.63 -5.68
C VAL A 135 -12.67 15.62 -5.07
N LEU A 136 -12.20 14.45 -4.63
CA LEU A 136 -10.89 14.32 -4.01
C LEU A 136 -9.75 14.56 -5.01
N ILE A 137 -9.86 14.07 -6.25
CA ILE A 137 -8.90 14.35 -7.31
C ILE A 137 -8.88 15.84 -7.68
N LYS A 138 -10.05 16.49 -7.76
CA LYS A 138 -10.16 17.94 -7.98
C LYS A 138 -9.42 18.71 -6.88
N TYR A 139 -9.64 18.37 -5.62
CA TYR A 139 -9.01 19.05 -4.48
C TYR A 139 -7.51 18.79 -4.39
N LYS A 140 -7.07 17.55 -4.63
CA LYS A 140 -5.65 17.23 -4.80
C LYS A 140 -5.01 18.10 -5.88
N GLY A 141 -5.66 18.25 -7.04
CA GLY A 141 -5.21 19.13 -8.11
C GLY A 141 -5.06 20.58 -7.64
N LYS A 142 -6.02 21.12 -6.88
CA LYS A 142 -5.93 22.45 -6.27
C LYS A 142 -4.74 22.58 -5.31
N ILE A 143 -4.51 21.61 -4.41
CA ILE A 143 -3.35 21.62 -3.50
C ILE A 143 -2.05 21.72 -4.30
N THR A 144 -1.88 20.90 -5.34
CA THR A 144 -0.65 20.93 -6.13
C THR A 144 -0.41 22.25 -6.86
N LYS A 145 -1.48 22.99 -7.21
CA LYS A 145 -1.38 24.34 -7.77
C LYS A 145 -1.01 25.37 -6.69
N ILE A 146 -1.67 25.31 -5.54
CA ILE A 146 -1.43 26.22 -4.41
C ILE A 146 -0.02 26.07 -3.85
N ALA A 147 0.49 24.83 -3.77
CA ALA A 147 1.86 24.55 -3.33
C ALA A 147 2.94 25.22 -4.21
N ARG A 148 2.60 25.71 -5.41
CA ARG A 148 3.51 26.50 -6.28
C ARG A 148 3.51 28.01 -6.00
N SER A 149 2.63 28.49 -5.13
CA SER A 149 2.25 29.91 -5.05
C SER A 149 2.78 30.81 -3.91
N LYS A 150 3.90 30.62 -3.19
CA LYS A 150 4.47 31.56 -2.16
C LYS A 150 3.59 32.13 -1.02
N LYS A 151 2.25 32.06 -1.02
CA LYS A 151 1.36 32.75 -0.06
C LYS A 151 0.68 31.83 0.96
N TYR A 152 0.87 30.52 0.85
CA TYR A 152 0.14 29.51 1.61
C TYR A 152 1.08 28.63 2.44
N GLU A 153 0.56 28.06 3.52
CA GLU A 153 1.26 27.12 4.40
C GLU A 153 1.65 25.85 3.64
N PHE A 154 0.83 25.39 2.68
CA PHE A 154 1.19 24.32 1.76
C PHE A 154 2.47 24.59 0.94
N ASN A 155 2.95 25.84 0.82
CA ASN A 155 4.19 26.16 0.11
C ASN A 155 5.46 25.74 0.86
N LYS A 156 5.39 25.53 2.18
CA LYS A 156 6.51 25.03 2.97
C LYS A 156 6.87 23.57 2.69
N ILE A 157 5.98 22.86 1.98
CA ILE A 157 6.18 21.47 1.60
C ILE A 157 7.16 21.40 0.42
N LEU A 158 8.36 20.90 0.68
CA LEU A 158 9.43 20.70 -0.29
C LEU A 158 9.26 19.40 -1.08
N GLY A 159 8.61 18.39 -0.50
CA GLY A 159 8.33 17.12 -1.16
C GLY A 159 7.23 16.36 -0.46
N TYR A 160 6.55 15.47 -1.19
CA TYR A 160 5.52 14.64 -0.61
C TYR A 160 5.36 13.31 -1.35
N VAL A 161 4.88 12.32 -0.63
CA VAL A 161 4.32 11.09 -1.18
C VAL A 161 2.98 10.83 -0.49
N GLY A 162 1.96 10.45 -1.25
CA GLY A 162 0.64 10.21 -0.69
C GLY A 162 -0.16 9.12 -1.37
N SER A 163 -1.16 8.64 -0.63
CA SER A 163 -2.24 7.79 -1.10
C SER A 163 -3.59 8.48 -0.98
N ILE A 164 -4.52 8.04 -1.81
CA ILE A 164 -5.94 8.27 -1.66
C ILE A 164 -6.52 6.99 -1.08
N GLU A 165 -7.32 7.11 -0.03
CA GLU A 165 -8.03 6.02 0.63
C GLU A 165 -9.53 6.32 0.69
N PHE A 166 -10.36 5.29 0.56
CA PHE A 166 -11.80 5.40 0.73
C PHE A 166 -12.30 4.39 1.75
N THR A 167 -13.19 4.84 2.61
CA THR A 167 -13.97 4.03 3.54
C THR A 167 -15.46 4.32 3.34
N LYS A 168 -16.34 3.46 3.86
CA LYS A 168 -17.79 3.68 3.84
C LYS A 168 -18.31 3.77 5.27
N SER A 169 -19.14 4.77 5.55
CA SER A 169 -19.95 4.84 6.77
C SER A 169 -21.43 5.01 6.41
N GLU A 170 -22.28 5.07 7.43
CA GLU A 170 -23.72 5.34 7.31
C GLU A 170 -24.00 6.62 6.50
N ASN A 171 -23.14 7.62 6.64
CA ASN A 171 -23.26 8.92 5.96
C ASN A 171 -22.74 8.90 4.51
N GLY A 172 -22.19 7.78 4.02
CA GLY A 172 -21.71 7.61 2.65
C GLY A 172 -20.22 7.28 2.54
N TRP A 173 -19.69 7.45 1.33
CA TRP A 173 -18.28 7.25 0.97
C TRP A 173 -17.42 8.37 1.51
N HIS A 174 -16.47 8.01 2.36
CA HIS A 174 -15.55 8.91 3.03
C HIS A 174 -14.16 8.77 2.40
N GLY A 175 -13.60 9.89 1.94
CA GLY A 175 -12.33 9.90 1.23
C GLY A 175 -11.25 10.59 2.04
N HIS A 176 -10.06 9.99 2.09
CA HIS A 176 -8.88 10.51 2.73
C HIS A 176 -7.72 10.64 1.75
N ILE A 177 -6.89 11.64 1.98
CA ILE A 177 -5.55 11.75 1.42
C ILE A 177 -4.57 11.61 2.58
N HIS A 178 -3.80 10.54 2.58
CA HIS A 178 -2.66 10.38 3.49
C HIS A 178 -1.41 10.84 2.76
N MET A 179 -0.67 11.79 3.33
CA MET A 179 0.59 12.28 2.77
C MET A 179 1.69 12.30 3.81
N ILE A 180 2.85 11.77 3.44
CA ILE A 180 4.10 12.08 4.11
C ILE A 180 4.66 13.34 3.45
N LEU A 181 4.95 14.33 4.27
CA LEU A 181 5.46 15.64 3.86
C LEU A 181 6.92 15.78 4.26
N LEU A 182 7.71 16.41 3.39
CA LEU A 182 9.06 16.88 3.65
C LEU A 182 9.04 18.41 3.66
N HIS A 183 9.57 19.01 4.72
CA HIS A 183 9.62 20.47 4.90
C HIS A 183 10.81 20.85 5.78
N THR A 184 11.25 22.10 5.71
CA THR A 184 12.31 22.64 6.61
C THR A 184 11.73 23.58 7.67
N GLU A 185 10.59 24.19 7.37
CA GLU A 185 9.88 25.10 8.25
C GLU A 185 8.71 24.40 8.94
N ASN A 186 8.50 24.69 10.23
CA ASN A 186 7.37 24.13 10.96
C ASN A 186 6.05 24.47 10.26
N LEU A 187 5.24 23.43 10.07
CA LEU A 187 3.91 23.51 9.49
C LEU A 187 2.89 23.90 10.57
N ASN A 188 2.11 24.93 10.29
CA ASN A 188 1.04 25.41 11.16
C ASN A 188 -0.27 24.71 10.80
N SER A 189 -0.73 23.82 11.68
CA SER A 189 -1.96 23.03 11.49
C SER A 189 -3.20 23.90 11.29
N LEU A 190 -3.34 25.02 12.02
CA LEU A 190 -4.48 25.93 11.90
C LEU A 190 -4.50 26.64 10.54
N LYS A 191 -3.34 27.04 10.01
CA LYS A 191 -3.25 27.63 8.67
C LYS A 191 -3.57 26.58 7.60
N LEU A 192 -2.99 25.38 7.70
CA LEU A 192 -3.32 24.28 6.78
C LEU A 192 -4.82 23.94 6.82
N HIS A 193 -5.45 23.98 8.01
CA HIS A 193 -6.89 23.77 8.14
C HIS A 193 -7.70 24.84 7.41
N ARG A 194 -7.37 26.13 7.60
CA ARG A 194 -8.03 27.24 6.92
C ARG A 194 -7.86 27.16 5.40
N GLU A 195 -6.67 26.79 4.94
CA GLU A 195 -6.38 26.62 3.51
C GLU A 195 -7.11 25.42 2.93
N TRP A 196 -7.14 24.31 3.65
CA TRP A 196 -7.90 23.13 3.25
C TRP A 196 -9.38 23.47 3.15
N GLY A 197 -9.97 24.13 4.15
CA GLY A 197 -11.37 24.56 4.12
C GLY A 197 -11.70 25.46 2.92
N LYS A 198 -10.77 26.31 2.47
CA LYS A 198 -10.96 27.09 1.22
C LYS A 198 -10.91 26.23 -0.04
N ILE A 199 -10.16 25.13 -0.02
CA ILE A 199 -10.01 24.20 -1.15
C ILE A 199 -11.21 23.25 -1.23
N SER A 200 -11.65 22.74 -0.08
CA SER A 200 -12.66 21.69 0.11
C SER A 200 -14.07 22.21 0.39
N ASP A 201 -14.33 23.49 0.10
CA ASP A 201 -15.64 24.14 0.22
C ASP A 201 -16.20 24.06 1.67
N ALA A 202 -15.38 24.50 2.63
CA ALA A 202 -15.63 24.70 4.06
C ALA A 202 -15.78 23.44 4.93
N ALA A 203 -15.58 22.25 4.37
CA ALA A 203 -15.69 21.03 5.13
C ALA A 203 -14.29 20.41 5.34
N HIS A 204 -14.06 19.86 6.54
CA HIS A 204 -13.13 18.76 6.89
C HIS A 204 -11.99 18.98 7.87
N TYR A 205 -11.79 17.86 8.57
CA TYR A 205 -10.70 17.56 9.47
C TYR A 205 -9.37 17.46 8.72
N ILE A 206 -8.35 17.99 9.37
CA ILE A 206 -6.96 17.84 9.02
C ILE A 206 -6.26 17.28 10.25
N GLU A 207 -5.40 16.29 10.04
CA GLU A 207 -4.50 15.82 11.08
C GLU A 207 -3.07 16.04 10.61
N LEU A 208 -2.28 16.72 11.43
CA LEU A 208 -0.86 16.92 11.20
C LEU A 208 -0.10 16.30 12.37
N ILE A 209 0.71 15.29 12.06
CA ILE A 209 1.51 14.58 13.05
C ILE A 209 2.99 14.81 12.73
N ASP A 210 3.73 15.39 13.68
CA ASP A 210 5.18 15.53 13.58
C ASP A 210 5.87 14.21 13.97
N THR A 211 6.89 13.82 13.22
CA THR A 211 7.67 12.59 13.44
C THR A 211 8.80 12.77 14.45
N LYS A 212 9.23 14.01 14.73
CA LYS A 212 10.36 14.31 15.62
C LYS A 212 10.13 13.86 17.07
N SER A 213 8.89 13.73 17.50
CA SER A 213 8.52 13.29 18.85
C SER A 213 8.63 11.78 19.08
N SER A 214 8.97 11.00 18.05
CA SER A 214 9.09 9.54 18.18
C SER A 214 10.50 9.11 18.58
N GLU A 215 10.62 8.15 19.51
CA GLU A 215 11.89 7.56 19.95
C GLU A 215 12.74 7.00 18.80
N ASN A 216 12.10 6.58 17.70
CA ASN A 216 12.78 6.12 16.49
C ASN A 216 12.07 6.62 15.22
N GLN A 217 12.55 7.76 14.71
CA GLN A 217 12.02 8.44 13.53
C GLN A 217 11.98 7.52 12.28
N LEU A 218 12.97 6.64 12.08
CA LEU A 218 13.00 5.74 10.91
C LEU A 218 11.93 4.66 10.98
N THR A 219 11.74 4.07 12.15
CA THR A 219 10.67 3.09 12.39
C THR A 219 9.30 3.75 12.22
N TYR A 220 9.14 4.99 12.71
CA TYR A 220 7.92 5.75 12.51
C TYR A 220 7.66 6.06 11.03
N ILE A 221 8.66 6.56 10.28
CA ILE A 221 8.56 6.79 8.83
C ILE A 221 8.16 5.52 8.09
N LYS A 222 8.77 4.37 8.43
CA LYS A 222 8.43 3.08 7.83
C LYS A 222 6.98 2.68 8.10
N ASN A 223 6.47 2.97 9.30
CA ASN A 223 5.06 2.76 9.64
C ASN A 223 4.13 3.73 8.91
N LEU A 224 4.48 5.01 8.80
CA LEU A 224 3.74 5.99 8.00
C LEU A 224 3.62 5.57 6.53
N CYS A 225 4.70 5.03 5.97
CA CYS A 225 4.71 4.59 4.58
C CYS A 225 3.71 3.47 4.29
N LYS A 226 3.25 2.72 5.32
CA LYS A 226 2.19 1.72 5.18
C LYS A 226 0.85 2.37 4.81
N TYR A 227 0.50 3.50 5.42
CA TYR A 227 -0.74 4.23 5.11
C TYR A 227 -0.68 4.81 3.69
N VAL A 228 0.47 5.37 3.32
CA VAL A 228 0.71 5.89 1.97
C VAL A 228 0.77 4.79 0.91
N SER A 229 1.07 3.54 1.28
CA SER A 229 1.19 2.44 0.31
C SER A 229 -0.07 1.55 0.24
N LYS A 230 -1.06 1.79 1.09
CA LYS A 230 -2.34 1.07 1.17
C LYS A 230 -3.49 2.01 0.76
N PRO A 231 -3.82 2.12 -0.54
CA PRO A 231 -4.83 3.07 -1.01
C PRO A 231 -6.29 2.65 -0.74
N SER A 232 -6.53 1.56 -0.01
CA SER A 232 -7.88 1.14 0.39
C SER A 232 -7.78 0.13 1.53
N GLN A 233 -8.35 0.43 2.69
CA GLN A 233 -8.64 -0.57 3.71
C GLN A 233 -10.16 -0.78 3.78
N PHE A 234 -10.61 -1.87 3.18
CA PHE A 234 -11.82 -2.53 3.66
C PHE A 234 -11.31 -3.67 4.54
N SER A 235 -11.49 -3.57 5.86
CA SER A 235 -11.42 -4.76 6.69
C SER A 235 -12.53 -5.66 6.18
N ALA A 236 -12.20 -6.72 5.45
CA ALA A 236 -13.18 -7.77 5.22
C ALA A 236 -13.33 -8.46 6.58
N GLN A 237 -14.29 -8.05 7.39
CA GLN A 237 -14.80 -8.92 8.43
C GLN A 237 -15.29 -10.17 7.72
N LYS A 238 -14.81 -11.33 8.21
CA LYS A 238 -15.14 -12.64 7.65
C LYS A 238 -16.67 -12.75 7.60
N ASN A 239 -17.22 -12.98 6.41
CA ASN A 239 -18.64 -13.18 6.11
C ASN A 239 -19.54 -11.94 5.94
N ASN A 240 -19.00 -10.73 5.76
CA ASN A 240 -19.85 -9.56 5.45
C ASN A 240 -19.97 -9.30 3.92
N ILE A 241 -21.07 -9.76 3.32
CA ILE A 241 -21.40 -9.54 1.89
C ILE A 241 -21.42 -8.05 1.55
N HIS A 242 -21.83 -7.18 2.49
CA HIS A 242 -21.86 -5.74 2.27
C HIS A 242 -20.46 -5.16 2.03
N GLU A 243 -19.48 -5.50 2.87
CA GLU A 243 -18.09 -5.03 2.72
C GLU A 243 -17.45 -5.53 1.42
N LEU A 244 -17.85 -6.73 1.00
CA LEU A 244 -17.39 -7.32 -0.25
C LEU A 244 -17.93 -6.56 -1.47
N ASN A 245 -19.21 -6.19 -1.43
CA ASN A 245 -19.83 -5.33 -2.44
C ASN A 245 -19.16 -3.95 -2.49
N LEU A 246 -18.83 -3.35 -1.35
CA LEU A 246 -18.08 -2.08 -1.30
C LEU A 246 -16.70 -2.20 -1.94
N LYS A 247 -15.98 -3.30 -1.68
CA LYS A 247 -14.66 -3.55 -2.27
C LYS A 247 -14.75 -3.72 -3.79
N ILE A 248 -15.82 -4.35 -4.29
CA ILE A 248 -16.08 -4.49 -5.73
C ILE A 248 -16.45 -3.15 -6.36
N GLU A 249 -17.34 -2.37 -5.74
CA GLU A 249 -17.70 -1.02 -6.19
C GLU A 249 -16.45 -0.14 -6.32
N PHE A 250 -15.56 -0.18 -5.32
CA PHE A 250 -14.28 0.50 -5.36
C PHE A 250 -13.35 -0.01 -6.48
N PHE A 251 -13.25 -1.33 -6.66
CA PHE A 251 -12.45 -1.92 -7.74
C PHE A 251 -12.94 -1.46 -9.12
N ILE A 252 -14.27 -1.46 -9.34
CA ILE A 252 -14.90 -1.04 -10.58
C ILE A 252 -14.63 0.45 -10.82
N MET A 253 -14.83 1.30 -9.81
CA MET A 253 -14.51 2.73 -9.88
C MET A 253 -13.04 2.92 -10.28
N CYS A 254 -12.12 2.25 -9.60
CA CYS A 254 -10.69 2.34 -9.89
C CYS A 254 -10.38 1.98 -11.34
N ARG A 255 -11.06 0.96 -11.87
CA ARG A 255 -10.83 0.51 -13.24
C ARG A 255 -11.44 1.44 -14.29
N LYS A 256 -12.69 1.85 -14.09
CA LYS A 256 -13.44 2.79 -14.93
C LYS A 256 -12.73 4.14 -15.05
N LYS A 257 -12.21 4.65 -13.92
CA LYS A 257 -11.54 5.96 -13.84
C LYS A 257 -10.03 5.91 -14.06
N HIS A 258 -9.46 4.72 -14.32
CA HIS A 258 -8.01 4.50 -14.37
C HIS A 258 -7.30 5.13 -13.15
N ALA A 259 -7.86 4.90 -11.97
CA ALA A 259 -7.55 5.68 -10.78
C ALA A 259 -6.08 5.57 -10.38
N ARG A 260 -5.45 6.74 -10.18
CA ARG A 260 -4.08 6.85 -9.66
C ARG A 260 -4.12 7.23 -8.20
N LEU A 261 -4.21 6.22 -7.35
CA LEU A 261 -4.35 6.40 -5.91
C LEU A 261 -3.03 6.68 -5.19
N LEU A 262 -1.88 6.38 -5.80
CA LEU A 262 -0.57 6.76 -5.28
C LEU A 262 0.00 7.94 -6.07
N PHE A 263 0.66 8.86 -5.39
CA PHE A 263 1.25 10.04 -6.02
C PHE A 263 2.42 10.60 -5.22
N SER A 264 3.30 11.36 -5.88
CA SER A 264 4.40 12.08 -5.23
C SER A 264 4.70 13.39 -5.94
N GLY A 265 5.43 14.27 -5.25
CA GLY A 265 5.80 15.60 -5.71
C GLY A 265 7.04 16.16 -5.01
N GLY A 266 7.57 17.26 -5.55
CA GLY A 266 8.75 17.94 -5.02
C GLY A 266 9.98 17.03 -4.94
N LEU A 267 10.71 17.08 -3.83
CA LEU A 267 11.92 16.27 -3.57
C LEU A 267 11.72 14.74 -3.69
N LEU A 268 10.48 14.26 -3.66
CA LEU A 268 10.13 12.83 -3.79
C LEU A 268 9.64 12.45 -5.20
N ARG A 269 9.64 13.39 -6.15
CA ARG A 269 9.30 13.12 -7.56
C ARG A 269 10.57 12.97 -8.40
N GLY A 270 10.64 11.91 -9.19
CA GLY A 270 11.79 11.64 -10.06
C GLY A 270 13.07 11.26 -9.29
N LEU A 271 12.97 11.08 -7.98
CA LEU A 271 14.09 10.56 -7.19
C LEU A 271 14.19 9.05 -7.46
N ASP A 272 15.05 8.70 -8.39
CA ASP A 272 15.51 7.33 -8.54
C ASP A 272 16.55 7.06 -7.46
N LYS A 273 16.23 6.13 -6.57
CA LYS A 273 17.22 5.53 -5.69
C LYS A 273 16.96 4.03 -5.72
N GLU A 274 17.72 3.33 -6.53
CA GLU A 274 18.25 2.06 -6.04
C GLU A 274 19.52 2.40 -5.24
N PRO A 275 19.58 2.14 -3.93
CA PRO A 275 20.87 1.91 -3.31
C PRO A 275 21.45 0.67 -4.00
N ASN A 276 22.63 0.86 -4.60
CA ASN A 276 23.43 -0.16 -5.25
C ASN A 276 23.49 -1.39 -4.33
N TYR A 277 22.83 -2.47 -4.72
CA TYR A 277 23.05 -3.76 -4.07
C TYR A 277 24.48 -4.13 -4.41
N GLU A 278 25.39 -4.00 -3.45
CA GLU A 278 26.73 -4.60 -3.55
C GLU A 278 26.58 -5.97 -4.20
N LYS A 279 27.29 -6.18 -5.30
CA LYS A 279 27.32 -7.43 -6.06
C LYS A 279 27.48 -8.58 -5.08
N ILE A 280 26.39 -9.29 -4.79
CA ILE A 280 26.47 -10.52 -4.03
C ILE A 280 27.15 -11.51 -4.97
N ASP A 281 28.33 -11.95 -4.58
CA ASP A 281 29.06 -13.00 -5.28
C ASP A 281 28.18 -14.26 -5.38
N LEU A 282 27.71 -14.55 -6.60
CA LEU A 282 26.85 -15.68 -6.93
C LEU A 282 27.61 -17.01 -6.95
N ALA A 283 28.92 -17.03 -6.67
CA ALA A 283 29.72 -18.24 -6.55
C ALA A 283 29.47 -19.03 -5.24
N THR A 284 28.58 -18.55 -4.36
CA THR A 284 28.34 -19.15 -3.05
C THR A 284 27.23 -20.19 -3.04
N PRO A 285 27.29 -21.21 -2.15
CA PRO A 285 26.26 -22.25 -2.07
C PRO A 285 24.89 -21.63 -1.82
N ARG A 286 23.92 -21.91 -2.70
CA ARG A 286 22.52 -21.54 -2.49
C ARG A 286 21.66 -22.78 -2.37
N TYR A 287 20.71 -22.75 -1.44
CA TYR A 287 19.67 -23.77 -1.37
C TYR A 287 18.45 -23.30 -2.14
N GLU A 288 17.93 -24.14 -3.03
CA GLU A 288 16.67 -23.88 -3.69
C GLU A 288 15.56 -24.76 -3.14
N GLY A 289 14.35 -24.23 -3.14
CA GLY A 289 13.17 -25.00 -2.79
C GLY A 289 11.92 -24.43 -3.41
N ILE A 290 10.85 -25.19 -3.24
CA ILE A 290 9.49 -24.79 -3.60
C ILE A 290 8.60 -24.94 -2.38
N ALA A 291 7.74 -23.96 -2.16
CA ALA A 291 6.60 -24.11 -1.27
C ALA A 291 5.32 -24.18 -2.09
N ILE A 292 4.43 -25.11 -1.74
CA ILE A 292 3.15 -25.31 -2.43
C ILE A 292 2.05 -25.18 -1.39
N PHE A 293 1.04 -24.35 -1.68
CA PHE A 293 -0.10 -24.15 -0.81
C PHE A 293 -1.10 -25.30 -0.94
N LYS A 294 -1.23 -26.13 0.09
CA LYS A 294 -2.14 -27.29 0.16
C LYS A 294 -2.70 -27.43 1.57
N ASN A 295 -3.96 -27.85 1.69
CA ASN A 295 -4.61 -28.08 2.99
C ASN A 295 -4.46 -26.89 3.96
N LYS A 296 -4.66 -25.67 3.43
CA LYS A 296 -4.54 -24.39 4.17
C LYS A 296 -3.15 -24.05 4.71
N LYS A 297 -2.11 -24.77 4.29
CA LYS A 297 -0.72 -24.56 4.72
C LYS A 297 0.26 -24.60 3.55
N TYR A 298 1.41 -23.95 3.69
CA TYR A 298 2.52 -24.17 2.74
C TYR A 298 3.31 -25.43 3.09
N GLN A 299 3.44 -26.32 2.12
CA GLN A 299 4.31 -27.49 2.18
C GLN A 299 5.63 -27.16 1.49
N TYR A 300 6.74 -27.26 2.21
CA TYR A 300 8.08 -26.88 1.73
C TYR A 300 8.85 -28.11 1.28
N ARG A 301 9.42 -28.03 0.08
CA ARG A 301 10.27 -29.06 -0.50
C ARG A 301 11.55 -28.43 -0.98
N GLN A 302 12.70 -28.94 -0.52
CA GLN A 302 13.99 -28.60 -1.11
C GLN A 302 14.06 -29.19 -2.53
N LEU A 303 14.51 -28.39 -3.49
CA LEU A 303 14.82 -28.90 -4.83
C LEU A 303 16.20 -29.56 -4.75
N ALA A 304 16.38 -30.69 -5.44
CA ALA A 304 17.71 -31.29 -5.57
C ALA A 304 18.65 -30.24 -6.18
N ALA A 305 19.84 -30.11 -5.60
CA ALA A 305 20.91 -29.28 -6.14
C ALA A 305 21.39 -29.87 -7.48
#